data_AF-A0A367PRP1-F1
#
_entry.id   AF-A0A367PRP1-F1
#
_cell.length_a   1.000
_cell.length_b   1.000
_cell.length_c   1.000
_cell.angle_alpha   90.00
_cell.angle_beta   90.00
_cell.angle_gamma   90.00
#
_symmetry.space_group_name_H-M   'P 1'
#
loop_
_entity.id
_entity.type
_entity.pdbx_description
1 polymer ?
#
loop_
_entity_poly.entity_id
_entity_poly.type
_entity_poly.pdbx_seq_one_letter_code
_entity_poly.pdbx_strand_id
1 'polypeptide(L)'
;MSERFTEKAIKTIMLAQEEARRLGHNFVGTEQILLGLIGEGTGIAAKVLRSLGVKLKNARIEIEKIIGRGSGFVAAEIPFTPRAKRVLELSLKEARQLEHNYIGTEHLLLGLIREGEGVAVRVLENLRVSLPSVRAQIILMLKETTEEVSSLPGFEYFTDKTIKVIILAQEEARRLKDDFVGPEQILLGVIQEGTGVAAEVLKSMGVNFKDTQFEVEKLVGQSFNSVPVKLLFTPKAKQVLEMSLREAQKLGHNYIGTEHLLLGLTSGGENGAVKLLEILNINIAKMRTKVISMLEVSSLGTRTRDGTRLNKPIYKCTYCSHEVISIIRPCECDICGSSAIILLD
;
A
#
# COMPACT_ATOMS: atom_id res chain seq x y z
N MET A 1 -13.48 -0.67 11.36
CA MET A 1 -12.94 -1.86 10.64
C MET A 1 -12.35 -1.48 9.28
N SER A 2 -12.89 -0.48 8.54
CA SER A 2 -12.47 -0.13 7.17
C SER A 2 -11.18 0.69 7.04
N GLU A 3 -10.79 1.49 8.03
CA GLU A 3 -9.71 2.50 7.86
C GLU A 3 -8.33 1.94 7.50
N ARG A 4 -8.09 0.64 7.68
CA ARG A 4 -6.80 0.00 7.36
C ARG A 4 -6.83 -0.92 6.15
N PHE A 5 -8.00 -1.25 5.60
CA PHE A 5 -8.09 -2.17 4.46
C PHE A 5 -7.89 -1.41 3.15
N THR A 6 -7.14 -2.00 2.21
CA THR A 6 -7.03 -1.44 0.87
C THR A 6 -8.34 -1.60 0.09
N GLU A 7 -8.56 -0.80 -0.95
CA GLU A 7 -9.75 -0.93 -1.81
C GLU A 7 -9.91 -2.34 -2.38
N LYS A 8 -8.80 -2.99 -2.78
CA LYS A 8 -8.81 -4.37 -3.27
C LYS A 8 -9.16 -5.38 -2.17
N ALA A 9 -8.71 -5.14 -0.94
CA ALA A 9 -9.08 -5.97 0.20
C ALA A 9 -10.57 -5.79 0.57
N ILE A 10 -11.10 -4.56 0.50
CA ILE A 10 -12.54 -4.30 0.68
C ILE A 10 -13.35 -4.99 -0.42
N LYS A 11 -12.94 -4.84 -1.69
CA LYS A 11 -13.57 -5.51 -2.84
C LYS A 11 -13.57 -7.03 -2.69
N THR A 12 -12.48 -7.62 -2.21
CA THR A 12 -12.39 -9.05 -1.89
C THR A 12 -13.49 -9.49 -0.92
N ILE A 13 -13.73 -8.72 0.13
CA ILE A 13 -14.75 -9.02 1.13
C ILE A 13 -16.17 -8.88 0.55
N MET A 14 -16.41 -7.88 -0.30
CA MET A 14 -17.68 -7.72 -1.00
C MET A 14 -17.96 -8.91 -1.94
N LEU A 15 -16.95 -9.36 -2.68
CA LEU A 15 -17.04 -10.55 -3.54
C LEU A 15 -17.27 -11.82 -2.73
N ALA A 16 -16.67 -11.94 -1.54
CA ALA A 16 -16.95 -13.05 -0.63
C ALA A 16 -18.42 -13.08 -0.18
N GLN A 17 -19.01 -11.91 0.13
CA GLN A 17 -20.43 -11.81 0.44
C GLN A 17 -21.30 -12.19 -0.76
N GLU A 18 -20.94 -11.77 -1.97
CA GLU A 18 -21.64 -12.14 -3.20
C GLU A 18 -21.59 -13.66 -3.46
N GLU A 19 -20.46 -14.31 -3.20
CA GLU A 19 -20.33 -15.77 -3.31
C GLU A 19 -21.17 -16.51 -2.26
N ALA A 20 -21.29 -15.98 -1.04
CA ALA A 20 -22.21 -16.52 -0.03
C ALA A 20 -23.66 -16.44 -0.54
N ARG A 21 -24.06 -15.30 -1.13
CA ARG A 21 -25.39 -15.14 -1.75
C ARG A 21 -25.60 -16.13 -2.89
N ARG A 22 -24.63 -16.25 -3.80
CA ARG A 22 -24.69 -17.16 -4.96
C ARG A 22 -24.90 -18.63 -4.54
N LEU A 23 -24.25 -19.04 -3.45
CA LEU A 23 -24.37 -20.40 -2.91
C LEU A 23 -25.60 -20.59 -2.01
N GLY A 24 -26.33 -19.52 -1.69
CA GLY A 24 -27.48 -19.56 -0.79
C GLY A 24 -27.09 -19.76 0.69
N HIS A 25 -25.87 -19.38 1.08
CA HIS A 25 -25.38 -19.47 2.45
C HIS A 25 -25.64 -18.16 3.20
N ASN A 26 -26.09 -18.28 4.46
CA ASN A 26 -26.41 -17.14 5.34
C ASN A 26 -25.21 -16.63 6.16
N PHE A 27 -24.00 -17.14 5.88
CA PHE A 27 -22.79 -16.73 6.56
C PHE A 27 -21.63 -16.65 5.57
N VAL A 28 -20.68 -15.73 5.83
CA VAL A 28 -19.41 -15.70 5.10
C VAL A 28 -18.38 -16.55 5.84
N GLY A 29 -18.03 -17.68 5.24
CA GLY A 29 -16.98 -18.59 5.67
C GLY A 29 -15.60 -18.23 5.10
N THR A 30 -14.62 -19.06 5.44
CA THR A 30 -13.25 -18.94 4.94
C THR A 30 -13.18 -19.13 3.42
N GLU A 31 -14.04 -20.00 2.90
CA GLU A 31 -14.10 -20.43 1.52
C GLU A 31 -14.69 -19.36 0.59
N GLN A 32 -15.63 -18.56 1.08
CA GLN A 32 -16.09 -17.39 0.34
C GLN A 32 -15.03 -16.30 0.34
N ILE A 33 -14.25 -16.12 1.42
CA ILE A 33 -13.08 -15.22 1.41
C ILE A 33 -12.06 -15.68 0.37
N LEU A 34 -11.79 -16.99 0.27
CA LEU A 34 -10.93 -17.55 -0.79
C LEU A 34 -11.47 -17.21 -2.19
N LEU A 35 -12.76 -17.43 -2.45
CA LEU A 35 -13.37 -17.10 -3.73
C LEU A 35 -13.32 -15.59 -4.02
N GLY A 36 -13.52 -14.75 -3.01
CA GLY A 36 -13.37 -13.30 -3.11
C GLY A 36 -11.95 -12.90 -3.51
N LEU A 37 -10.92 -13.53 -2.92
CA LEU A 37 -9.51 -13.27 -3.24
C LEU A 37 -9.18 -13.65 -4.69
N ILE A 38 -9.71 -14.78 -5.17
CA ILE A 38 -9.51 -15.22 -6.56
C ILE A 38 -10.29 -14.31 -7.51
N GLY A 39 -11.52 -13.95 -7.15
CA GLY A 39 -12.44 -13.14 -7.96
C GLY A 39 -12.01 -11.67 -8.10
N GLU A 40 -11.27 -11.13 -7.12
CA GLU A 40 -10.72 -9.78 -7.22
C GLU A 40 -9.75 -9.66 -8.40
N GLY A 41 -8.94 -10.70 -8.66
CA GLY A 41 -8.21 -10.94 -9.91
C GLY A 41 -6.89 -10.19 -10.09
N THR A 42 -6.72 -9.02 -9.46
CA THR A 42 -5.60 -8.09 -9.75
C THR A 42 -4.58 -7.97 -8.61
N GLY A 43 -5.00 -8.24 -7.38
CA GLY A 43 -4.21 -8.19 -6.15
C GLY A 43 -3.17 -9.30 -6.08
N ILE A 44 -2.24 -9.14 -5.13
CA ILE A 44 -1.12 -10.07 -4.92
C ILE A 44 -1.65 -11.48 -4.64
N ALA A 45 -2.67 -11.62 -3.79
CA ALA A 45 -3.27 -12.92 -3.51
C ALA A 45 -3.83 -13.61 -4.76
N ALA A 46 -4.56 -12.87 -5.60
CA ALA A 46 -5.10 -13.40 -6.85
C ALA A 46 -4.00 -13.84 -7.81
N LYS A 47 -2.91 -13.07 -7.90
CA LYS A 47 -1.72 -13.40 -8.70
C LYS A 47 -1.05 -14.68 -8.21
N VAL A 48 -0.79 -14.79 -6.91
CA VAL A 48 -0.17 -15.97 -6.29
C VAL A 48 -1.03 -17.22 -6.51
N LEU A 49 -2.34 -17.13 -6.23
CA LEU A 49 -3.25 -18.27 -6.42
C LEU A 49 -3.28 -18.70 -7.90
N ARG A 50 -3.29 -17.74 -8.83
CA ARG A 50 -3.24 -18.01 -10.26
C ARG A 50 -1.91 -18.65 -10.71
N SER A 51 -0.77 -18.19 -10.20
CA SER A 51 0.53 -18.81 -10.51
C SER A 51 0.66 -20.23 -9.96
N LEU A 52 -0.08 -20.56 -8.91
CA LEU A 52 -0.20 -21.92 -8.35
C LEU A 52 -1.29 -22.77 -9.07
N GLY A 53 -1.88 -22.26 -10.16
CA GLY A 53 -2.86 -22.98 -10.95
C GLY A 53 -4.29 -22.95 -10.40
N VAL A 54 -4.57 -22.17 -9.36
CA VAL A 54 -5.93 -22.02 -8.79
C VAL A 54 -6.77 -21.15 -9.73
N LYS A 55 -7.79 -21.77 -10.33
CA LYS A 55 -8.79 -21.09 -11.17
C LYS A 55 -10.10 -20.95 -10.40
N LEU A 56 -10.76 -19.80 -10.54
CA LEU A 56 -12.03 -19.51 -9.86
C LEU A 56 -13.08 -20.60 -10.09
N LYS A 57 -13.22 -21.07 -11.33
CA LYS A 57 -14.16 -22.14 -11.70
C LYS A 57 -13.89 -23.43 -10.92
N ASN A 58 -12.63 -23.84 -10.79
CA ASN A 58 -12.25 -25.07 -10.11
C ASN A 58 -12.47 -24.93 -8.59
N ALA A 59 -12.12 -23.78 -8.02
CA ALA A 59 -12.35 -23.49 -6.61
C ALA A 59 -13.85 -23.50 -6.26
N ARG A 60 -14.71 -22.91 -7.10
CA ARG A 60 -16.18 -22.95 -6.91
C ARG A 60 -16.71 -24.39 -6.91
N ILE A 61 -16.27 -25.21 -7.87
CA ILE A 61 -16.67 -26.62 -7.96
C ILE A 61 -16.26 -27.38 -6.70
N GLU A 62 -15.04 -27.16 -6.21
CA GLU A 62 -14.52 -27.87 -5.04
C GLU A 62 -15.22 -27.44 -3.75
N ILE A 63 -15.53 -26.15 -3.61
CA ILE A 63 -16.33 -25.65 -2.48
C ILE A 63 -17.73 -26.24 -2.51
N GLU A 64 -18.41 -26.23 -3.67
CA GLU A 64 -19.75 -26.81 -3.81
C GLU A 64 -19.77 -28.32 -3.44
N LYS A 65 -18.69 -29.06 -3.65
CA LYS A 65 -18.59 -30.47 -3.20
C LYS A 65 -18.45 -30.62 -1.69
N ILE A 66 -17.73 -29.71 -1.01
CA ILE A 66 -17.44 -29.83 0.42
C ILE A 66 -18.62 -29.37 1.27
N ILE A 67 -19.22 -28.23 0.92
CA ILE A 67 -20.27 -27.60 1.74
C ILE A 67 -21.66 -27.60 1.09
N GLY A 68 -21.77 -28.00 -0.17
CA GLY A 68 -23.05 -28.00 -0.88
C GLY A 68 -23.60 -26.59 -1.14
N ARG A 69 -24.88 -26.56 -1.51
CA ARG A 69 -25.66 -25.32 -1.63
C ARG A 69 -26.51 -25.12 -0.38
N GLY A 70 -26.67 -23.87 0.03
CA GLY A 70 -27.48 -23.53 1.19
C GLY A 70 -28.97 -23.56 0.92
N SER A 71 -29.75 -23.14 1.91
CA SER A 71 -31.21 -23.21 1.93
C SER A 71 -31.92 -22.27 0.94
N GLY A 72 -31.17 -21.48 0.15
CA GLY A 72 -31.72 -20.54 -0.83
C GLY A 72 -32.31 -19.25 -0.23
N PHE A 73 -32.66 -19.24 1.06
CA PHE A 73 -32.97 -18.03 1.80
C PHE A 73 -31.69 -17.27 2.13
N VAL A 74 -31.61 -16.00 1.70
CA VAL A 74 -30.44 -15.14 1.87
C VAL A 74 -30.85 -13.86 2.58
N ALA A 75 -30.34 -13.64 3.78
CA ALA A 75 -30.60 -12.43 4.56
C ALA A 75 -30.07 -11.14 3.89
N ALA A 76 -30.62 -9.99 4.28
CA ALA A 76 -30.17 -8.68 3.81
C ALA A 76 -28.69 -8.42 4.21
N GLU A 77 -28.32 -8.77 5.44
CA GLU A 77 -26.94 -8.76 5.93
C GLU A 77 -26.44 -10.19 6.18
N ILE A 78 -25.23 -10.49 5.69
CA ILE A 78 -24.60 -11.81 5.82
C ILE A 78 -23.41 -11.68 6.78
N PRO A 79 -23.53 -12.17 8.02
CA PRO A 79 -22.45 -12.07 8.99
C PRO A 79 -21.29 -13.03 8.67
N PHE A 80 -20.10 -12.71 9.17
CA PHE A 80 -18.93 -13.59 9.12
C PHE A 80 -19.02 -14.69 10.17
N THR A 81 -18.61 -15.91 9.80
CA THR A 81 -18.37 -17.01 10.75
C THR A 81 -17.24 -16.67 11.73
N PRO A 82 -17.17 -17.31 12.92
CA PRO A 82 -16.06 -17.10 13.86
C PRO A 82 -14.68 -17.36 13.24
N ARG A 83 -14.55 -18.38 12.39
CA ARG A 83 -13.31 -18.67 11.65
C ARG A 83 -12.97 -17.56 10.65
N ALA A 84 -13.96 -17.07 9.89
CA ALA A 84 -13.75 -15.94 8.98
C ALA A 84 -13.34 -14.65 9.71
N LYS A 85 -13.91 -14.37 10.90
CA LYS A 85 -13.47 -13.24 11.74
C LYS A 85 -12.01 -13.42 12.19
N ARG A 86 -11.63 -14.63 12.59
CA ARG A 86 -10.24 -14.97 12.94
C ARG A 86 -9.28 -14.72 11.76
N VAL A 87 -9.68 -15.04 10.53
CA VAL A 87 -8.88 -14.72 9.32
C VAL A 87 -8.60 -13.21 9.21
N LEU A 88 -9.59 -12.37 9.48
CA LEU A 88 -9.42 -10.90 9.45
C LEU A 88 -8.51 -10.39 10.58
N GLU A 89 -8.55 -11.01 11.74
CA GLU A 89 -7.63 -10.69 12.85
C GLU A 89 -6.19 -11.14 12.54
N LEU A 90 -6.04 -12.33 11.94
CA LEU A 90 -4.75 -12.86 11.54
C LEU A 90 -4.14 -12.04 10.40
N SER A 91 -4.93 -11.55 9.44
CA SER A 91 -4.42 -10.69 8.36
C SER A 91 -3.83 -9.38 8.89
N LEU A 92 -4.44 -8.78 9.93
CA LEU A 92 -3.86 -7.62 10.62
C LEU A 92 -2.53 -7.96 11.30
N LYS A 93 -2.41 -9.15 11.90
CA LYS A 93 -1.15 -9.61 12.50
C LYS A 93 -0.07 -9.84 11.44
N GLU A 94 -0.42 -10.44 10.31
CA GLU A 94 0.52 -10.62 9.18
C GLU A 94 0.97 -9.28 8.62
N ALA A 95 0.06 -8.31 8.45
CA ALA A 95 0.43 -6.96 8.01
C ALA A 95 1.44 -6.31 8.95
N ARG A 96 1.20 -6.36 10.28
CA ARG A 96 2.14 -5.83 11.27
C ARG A 96 3.48 -6.57 11.30
N GLN A 97 3.48 -7.89 11.11
CA GLN A 97 4.71 -8.70 11.06
C GLN A 97 5.55 -8.39 9.82
N LEU A 98 4.90 -7.94 8.74
CA LEU A 98 5.55 -7.45 7.53
C LEU A 98 5.75 -5.94 7.55
N GLU A 99 5.54 -5.28 8.70
CA GLU A 99 5.68 -3.83 8.90
C GLU A 99 4.79 -2.98 7.97
N HIS A 100 3.72 -3.56 7.43
CA HIS A 100 2.74 -2.85 6.63
C HIS A 100 1.66 -2.19 7.51
N ASN A 101 1.43 -0.91 7.29
CA ASN A 101 0.40 -0.12 7.97
C ASN A 101 -1.01 -0.23 7.33
N TYR A 102 -1.18 -1.15 6.38
CA TYR A 102 -2.44 -1.44 5.69
C TYR A 102 -2.66 -2.95 5.59
N ILE A 103 -3.91 -3.35 5.34
CA ILE A 103 -4.30 -4.75 5.10
C ILE A 103 -4.70 -4.88 3.63
N GLY A 104 -3.80 -5.46 2.85
CA GLY A 104 -4.03 -5.83 1.46
C GLY A 104 -4.49 -7.28 1.25
N THR A 105 -4.63 -7.66 -0.01
CA THR A 105 -5.11 -9.01 -0.40
C THR A 105 -4.15 -10.13 0.02
N GLU A 106 -2.85 -9.87 -0.02
CA GLU A 106 -1.77 -10.74 0.45
C GLU A 106 -1.90 -11.05 1.93
N HIS A 107 -2.22 -10.06 2.75
CA HIS A 107 -2.42 -10.23 4.19
C HIS A 107 -3.67 -11.06 4.47
N LEU A 108 -4.75 -10.84 3.71
CA LEU A 108 -5.95 -11.67 3.79
C LEU A 108 -5.64 -13.14 3.47
N LEU A 109 -4.88 -13.40 2.41
CA LEU A 109 -4.47 -14.75 2.04
C LEU A 109 -3.52 -15.38 3.08
N LEU A 110 -2.56 -14.62 3.60
CA LEU A 110 -1.68 -15.07 4.69
C LEU A 110 -2.48 -15.39 5.96
N GLY A 111 -3.45 -14.55 6.32
CA GLY A 111 -4.36 -14.80 7.44
C GLY A 111 -5.22 -16.06 7.23
N LEU A 112 -5.66 -16.30 5.99
CA LEU A 112 -6.45 -17.46 5.61
C LEU A 112 -5.66 -18.76 5.76
N ILE A 113 -4.43 -18.82 5.25
CA ILE A 113 -3.57 -20.01 5.39
C ILE A 113 -3.06 -20.20 6.81
N ARG A 114 -2.95 -19.13 7.61
CA ARG A 114 -2.55 -19.21 9.03
C ARG A 114 -3.67 -19.67 9.94
N GLU A 115 -4.93 -19.44 9.57
CA GLU A 115 -6.08 -20.01 10.29
C GLU A 115 -6.07 -21.54 10.20
N GLY A 116 -5.63 -22.09 9.06
CA GLY A 116 -5.12 -23.46 8.93
C GLY A 116 -6.16 -24.59 8.89
N GLU A 117 -7.37 -24.36 9.39
CA GLU A 117 -8.38 -25.40 9.60
C GLU A 117 -9.70 -25.14 8.85
N GLY A 118 -9.84 -23.98 8.21
CA GLY A 118 -11.02 -23.60 7.45
C GLY A 118 -11.20 -24.39 6.15
N VAL A 119 -12.43 -24.36 5.62
CA VAL A 119 -12.78 -24.98 4.32
C VAL A 119 -11.90 -24.45 3.20
N ALA A 120 -11.47 -23.18 3.26
CA ALA A 120 -10.53 -22.61 2.29
C ALA A 120 -9.21 -23.40 2.18
N VAL A 121 -8.63 -23.80 3.32
CA VAL A 121 -7.39 -24.57 3.33
C VAL A 121 -7.61 -25.92 2.67
N ARG A 122 -8.68 -26.62 3.04
CA ARG A 122 -9.06 -27.91 2.45
C ARG A 122 -9.26 -27.82 0.93
N VAL A 123 -9.86 -26.72 0.45
CA VAL A 123 -10.03 -26.47 -0.98
C VAL A 123 -8.68 -26.29 -1.67
N LEU A 124 -7.76 -25.52 -1.08
CA LEU A 124 -6.40 -25.35 -1.62
C LEU A 124 -5.65 -26.69 -1.68
N GLU A 125 -5.74 -27.51 -0.63
CA GLU A 125 -5.14 -28.84 -0.58
C GLU A 125 -5.73 -29.78 -1.64
N ASN A 126 -7.05 -29.80 -1.81
CA ASN A 126 -7.72 -30.60 -2.86
C ASN A 126 -7.32 -30.15 -4.28
N LEU A 127 -7.03 -28.86 -4.45
CA LEU A 127 -6.45 -28.31 -5.69
C LEU A 127 -4.94 -28.52 -5.79
N ARG A 128 -4.33 -29.31 -4.89
CA ARG A 128 -2.90 -29.66 -4.82
C ARG A 128 -1.99 -28.45 -4.60
N VAL A 129 -2.49 -27.44 -3.89
CA VAL A 129 -1.72 -26.26 -3.51
C VAL A 129 -1.16 -26.43 -2.10
N SER A 130 0.16 -26.35 -1.99
CA SER A 130 0.88 -26.37 -0.71
C SER A 130 0.81 -25.00 -0.01
N LEU A 131 0.35 -24.95 1.24
CA LEU A 131 0.29 -23.70 2.02
C LEU A 131 1.67 -23.05 2.23
N PRO A 132 2.75 -23.82 2.53
CA PRO A 132 4.11 -23.27 2.52
C PRO A 132 4.48 -22.58 1.20
N SER A 133 4.09 -23.16 0.06
CA SER A 133 4.35 -22.56 -1.26
C SER A 133 3.58 -21.27 -1.47
N VAL A 134 2.34 -21.18 -0.99
CA VAL A 134 1.55 -19.93 -1.00
C VAL A 134 2.28 -18.84 -0.21
N ARG A 135 2.71 -19.13 1.03
CA ARG A 135 3.43 -18.16 1.86
C ARG A 135 4.73 -17.73 1.19
N ALA A 136 5.53 -18.69 0.71
CA ALA A 136 6.80 -18.41 0.04
C ALA A 136 6.61 -17.50 -1.18
N GLN A 137 5.60 -17.75 -2.01
CA GLN A 137 5.35 -16.96 -3.21
C GLN A 137 4.80 -15.56 -2.90
N ILE A 138 4.02 -15.39 -1.82
CA ILE A 138 3.63 -14.06 -1.32
C ILE A 138 4.86 -13.29 -0.87
N ILE A 139 5.72 -13.90 -0.06
CA ILE A 139 6.96 -13.25 0.42
C ILE A 139 7.88 -12.90 -0.76
N LEU A 140 7.99 -13.77 -1.76
CA LEU A 140 8.78 -13.50 -2.97
C LEU A 140 8.23 -12.28 -3.73
N MET A 141 6.92 -12.24 -4.01
CA MET A 141 6.32 -11.10 -4.71
C MET A 141 6.41 -9.79 -3.91
N LEU A 142 6.31 -9.87 -2.58
CA LEU A 142 6.54 -8.71 -1.71
C LEU A 142 8.00 -8.27 -1.76
N LYS A 143 8.95 -9.20 -1.71
CA LYS A 143 10.39 -8.93 -1.83
C LYS A 143 10.75 -8.29 -3.15
N GLU A 144 10.25 -8.80 -4.27
CA GLU A 144 10.47 -8.20 -5.60
C GLU A 144 9.95 -6.76 -5.64
N THR A 145 8.80 -6.51 -5.01
CA THR A 145 8.24 -5.17 -4.88
C THR A 145 9.11 -4.27 -3.98
N THR A 146 9.59 -4.78 -2.84
CA THR A 146 10.39 -3.99 -1.89
C THR A 146 11.85 -3.82 -2.31
N GLU A 147 12.47 -4.78 -3.02
CA GLU A 147 13.87 -4.69 -3.46
C GLU A 147 14.02 -3.56 -4.49
N GLU A 148 13.07 -3.46 -5.43
CA GLU A 148 13.00 -2.35 -6.37
C GLU A 148 12.87 -1.01 -5.66
N VAL A 149 11.96 -0.91 -4.68
CA VAL A 149 11.73 0.33 -3.94
C VAL A 149 12.91 0.65 -3.00
N SER A 150 13.55 -0.35 -2.41
CA SER A 150 14.72 -0.20 -1.52
C SER A 150 15.98 0.24 -2.25
N SER A 151 16.06 -0.03 -3.56
CA SER A 151 17.14 0.46 -4.41
C SER A 151 16.98 1.94 -4.80
N LEU A 152 15.87 2.59 -4.43
CA LEU A 152 15.60 3.98 -4.76
C LEU A 152 16.45 4.92 -3.89
N PRO A 153 16.94 6.04 -4.46
CA PRO A 153 17.67 7.04 -3.70
C PRO A 153 16.85 7.60 -2.54
N GLY A 154 17.40 7.56 -1.32
CA GLY A 154 16.76 8.11 -0.12
C GLY A 154 15.57 7.30 0.38
N PHE A 155 15.43 6.04 -0.05
CA PHE A 155 14.39 5.12 0.43
C PHE A 155 14.37 5.00 1.95
N GLU A 156 15.54 4.99 2.59
CA GLU A 156 15.68 4.91 4.05
C GLU A 156 15.01 6.08 4.79
N TYR A 157 14.68 7.17 4.09
CA TYR A 157 13.95 8.32 4.62
C TYR A 157 12.47 8.33 4.24
N PHE A 158 11.98 7.39 3.43
CA PHE A 158 10.59 7.39 2.98
C PHE A 158 9.63 7.04 4.12
N THR A 159 8.53 7.78 4.22
CA THR A 159 7.43 7.38 5.11
C THR A 159 6.65 6.20 4.52
N ASP A 160 5.92 5.45 5.34
CA ASP A 160 5.05 4.37 4.85
C ASP A 160 4.02 4.84 3.82
N LYS A 161 3.52 6.08 3.97
CA LYS A 161 2.61 6.68 2.98
C LYS A 161 3.33 6.89 1.64
N THR A 162 4.58 7.34 1.67
CA THR A 162 5.41 7.49 0.46
C THR A 162 5.68 6.15 -0.19
N ILE A 163 6.03 5.11 0.59
CA ILE A 163 6.21 3.75 0.06
C ILE A 163 4.90 3.26 -0.60
N LYS A 164 3.76 3.47 0.05
CA LYS A 164 2.44 3.16 -0.51
C LYS A 164 2.18 3.90 -1.82
N VAL A 165 2.54 5.18 -1.95
CA VAL A 165 2.45 5.93 -3.22
C VAL A 165 3.24 5.23 -4.32
N ILE A 166 4.46 4.79 -4.04
CA ILE A 166 5.31 4.11 -5.03
C ILE A 166 4.69 2.79 -5.48
N ILE A 167 4.16 2.01 -4.54
CA ILE A 167 3.45 0.75 -4.84
C ILE A 167 2.23 1.03 -5.73
N LEU A 168 1.42 2.05 -5.39
CA LEU A 168 0.25 2.43 -6.18
C LEU A 168 0.64 2.87 -7.60
N ALA A 169 1.74 3.61 -7.74
CA ALA A 169 2.29 4.00 -9.04
C ALA A 169 2.70 2.78 -9.89
N GLN A 170 3.34 1.78 -9.29
CA GLN A 170 3.67 0.51 -9.96
C GLN A 170 2.41 -0.27 -10.34
N GLU A 171 1.39 -0.31 -9.48
CA GLU A 171 0.12 -0.96 -9.80
C GLU A 171 -0.57 -0.30 -11.00
N GLU A 172 -0.50 1.03 -11.08
CA GLU A 172 -1.07 1.79 -12.18
C GLU A 172 -0.30 1.61 -13.50
N ALA A 173 1.04 1.65 -13.47
CA ALA A 173 1.85 1.32 -14.64
C ALA A 173 1.51 -0.09 -15.15
N ARG A 174 1.35 -1.05 -14.25
CA ARG A 174 0.93 -2.42 -14.61
C ARG A 174 -0.47 -2.47 -15.22
N ARG A 175 -1.42 -1.67 -14.71
CA ARG A 175 -2.79 -1.59 -15.24
C ARG A 175 -2.79 -1.03 -16.67
N LEU A 176 -1.98 -0.01 -16.91
CA LEU A 176 -1.77 0.62 -18.21
C LEU A 176 -0.92 -0.25 -19.17
N LYS A 177 -0.36 -1.36 -18.67
CA LYS A 177 0.63 -2.19 -19.37
C LYS A 177 1.84 -1.37 -19.84
N ASP A 178 2.18 -0.35 -19.07
CA ASP A 178 3.39 0.42 -19.27
C ASP A 178 4.57 -0.39 -18.73
N ASP A 179 5.67 -0.42 -19.49
CA ASP A 179 6.89 -1.14 -19.14
C ASP A 179 7.69 -0.40 -18.05
N PHE A 180 7.38 0.88 -17.83
CA PHE A 180 8.08 1.73 -16.88
C PHE A 180 7.14 2.51 -15.96
N VAL A 181 7.64 2.89 -14.79
CA VAL A 181 6.96 3.83 -13.88
C VAL A 181 7.48 5.25 -14.14
N GLY A 182 6.63 6.10 -14.69
CA GLY A 182 6.86 7.51 -14.95
C GLY A 182 6.42 8.44 -13.82
N PRO A 183 6.80 9.73 -13.88
CA PRO A 183 6.31 10.76 -12.95
C PRO A 183 4.78 10.84 -12.86
N GLU A 184 4.08 10.65 -13.98
CA GLU A 184 2.63 10.67 -14.09
C GLU A 184 1.96 9.53 -13.30
N GLN A 185 2.52 8.32 -13.30
CA GLN A 185 2.03 7.23 -12.43
C GLN A 185 2.35 7.51 -10.96
N ILE A 186 3.49 8.13 -10.64
CA ILE A 186 3.79 8.56 -9.26
C ILE A 186 2.76 9.58 -8.78
N LEU A 187 2.42 10.57 -9.61
CA LEU A 187 1.37 11.55 -9.30
C LEU A 187 0.01 10.89 -9.09
N LEU A 188 -0.37 9.91 -9.92
CA LEU A 188 -1.57 9.09 -9.69
C LEU A 188 -1.52 8.34 -8.36
N GLY A 189 -0.37 7.76 -8.02
CA GLY A 189 -0.14 7.12 -6.72
C GLY A 189 -0.34 8.09 -5.56
N VAL A 190 0.14 9.33 -5.66
CA VAL A 190 -0.08 10.40 -4.66
C VAL A 190 -1.57 10.66 -4.47
N ILE A 191 -2.31 10.81 -5.57
CA ILE A 191 -3.75 11.10 -5.53
C ILE A 191 -4.53 9.92 -4.93
N GLN A 192 -4.17 8.69 -5.29
CA GLN A 192 -4.85 7.48 -4.83
C GLN A 192 -4.54 7.14 -3.37
N GLU A 193 -3.37 7.51 -2.85
CA GLU A 193 -3.02 7.30 -1.45
C GLU A 193 -4.04 7.99 -0.53
N GLY A 194 -4.46 9.20 -0.89
CA GLY A 194 -5.68 9.87 -0.40
C GLY A 194 -5.62 10.46 1.00
N THR A 195 -4.60 10.15 1.81
CA THR A 195 -4.50 10.56 3.22
C THR A 195 -3.27 11.41 3.55
N GLY A 196 -2.35 11.55 2.61
CA GLY A 196 -1.16 12.38 2.72
C GLY A 196 -1.45 13.85 2.41
N VAL A 197 -0.61 14.73 2.92
CA VAL A 197 -0.69 16.20 2.71
C VAL A 197 -0.78 16.53 1.22
N ALA A 198 -0.01 15.84 0.39
CA ALA A 198 -0.05 16.06 -1.06
C ALA A 198 -1.42 15.73 -1.68
N ALA A 199 -2.03 14.61 -1.28
CA ALA A 199 -3.35 14.22 -1.76
C ALA A 199 -4.43 15.22 -1.33
N GLU A 200 -4.36 15.70 -0.08
CA GLU A 200 -5.28 16.72 0.44
C GLU A 200 -5.15 18.04 -0.32
N VAL A 201 -3.93 18.49 -0.60
CA VAL A 201 -3.68 19.70 -1.39
C VAL A 201 -4.28 19.54 -2.79
N LEU A 202 -3.99 18.45 -3.50
CA LEU A 202 -4.51 18.21 -4.84
C LEU A 202 -6.05 18.15 -4.85
N LYS A 203 -6.65 17.43 -3.90
CA LYS A 203 -8.11 17.34 -3.74
C LYS A 203 -8.75 18.72 -3.51
N SER A 204 -8.12 19.54 -2.67
CA SER A 204 -8.58 20.91 -2.41
C SER A 204 -8.46 21.86 -3.60
N MET A 205 -7.69 21.47 -4.62
CA MET A 205 -7.55 22.19 -5.90
C MET A 205 -8.45 21.60 -7.00
N GLY A 206 -9.35 20.67 -6.66
CA GLY A 206 -10.29 20.07 -7.60
C GLY A 206 -9.74 18.87 -8.37
N VAL A 207 -8.57 18.34 -8.00
CA VAL A 207 -8.00 17.15 -8.62
C VAL A 207 -8.76 15.91 -8.14
N ASN A 208 -9.26 15.12 -9.10
CA ASN A 208 -9.95 13.86 -8.87
C ASN A 208 -9.17 12.71 -9.50
N PHE A 209 -9.09 11.58 -8.80
CA PHE A 209 -8.40 10.38 -9.26
C PHE A 209 -8.92 9.90 -10.63
N LYS A 210 -10.25 9.82 -10.82
CA LYS A 210 -10.83 9.27 -12.07
C LYS A 210 -10.49 10.13 -13.30
N ASP A 211 -10.64 11.44 -13.16
CA ASP A 211 -10.38 12.38 -14.25
C ASP A 211 -8.87 12.39 -14.58
N THR A 212 -8.03 12.36 -13.54
CA THR A 212 -6.57 12.28 -13.70
C THR A 212 -6.15 10.97 -14.37
N GLN A 213 -6.72 9.84 -13.96
CA GLN A 213 -6.44 8.53 -14.54
C GLN A 213 -6.79 8.48 -16.03
N PHE A 214 -7.93 9.07 -16.41
CA PHE A 214 -8.34 9.18 -17.81
C PHE A 214 -7.37 10.03 -18.65
N GLU A 215 -6.84 11.12 -18.11
CA GLU A 215 -5.85 11.93 -18.83
C GLU A 215 -4.50 11.21 -18.95
N VAL A 216 -4.08 10.44 -17.95
CA VAL A 216 -2.85 9.61 -18.04
C VAL A 216 -2.99 8.53 -19.12
N GLU A 217 -4.14 7.89 -19.22
CA GLU A 217 -4.42 6.91 -20.29
C GLU A 217 -4.24 7.51 -21.70
N LYS A 218 -4.65 8.77 -21.88
CA LYS A 218 -4.44 9.49 -23.15
C LYS A 218 -2.98 9.85 -23.40
N LEU A 219 -2.23 10.20 -22.35
CA LEU A 219 -0.83 10.62 -22.46
C LEU A 219 0.12 9.46 -22.76
N VAL A 220 -0.08 8.32 -22.10
CA VAL A 220 0.79 7.15 -22.23
C VAL A 220 0.48 6.35 -23.51
N GLY A 221 -0.77 6.44 -24.00
CA GLY A 221 -1.24 5.63 -25.12
C GLY A 221 -1.41 4.17 -24.72
N GLN A 222 -2.08 3.38 -25.57
CA GLN A 222 -2.24 1.94 -25.31
C GLN A 222 -0.93 1.23 -25.67
N SER A 223 -0.13 0.86 -24.68
CA SER A 223 0.92 -0.13 -24.87
C SER A 223 0.28 -1.52 -24.97
N PHE A 224 0.49 -2.19 -26.10
CA PHE A 224 -0.03 -3.55 -26.35
C PHE A 224 0.89 -4.66 -25.82
N ASN A 225 1.93 -4.30 -25.05
CA ASN A 225 2.87 -5.28 -24.53
C ASN A 225 2.28 -6.14 -23.40
N SER A 226 2.81 -7.35 -23.27
CA SER A 226 2.53 -8.26 -22.15
C SER A 226 2.79 -7.57 -20.83
N VAL A 227 1.97 -7.86 -19.80
CA VAL A 227 2.13 -7.27 -18.46
C VAL A 227 3.57 -7.47 -17.97
N PRO A 228 4.35 -6.40 -17.76
CA PRO A 228 5.74 -6.52 -17.37
C PRO A 228 5.85 -7.22 -16.01
N VAL A 229 6.75 -8.21 -15.95
CA VAL A 229 7.04 -9.00 -14.73
C VAL A 229 7.74 -8.13 -13.69
N LYS A 230 8.58 -7.19 -14.16
CA LYS A 230 9.41 -6.27 -13.38
C LYS A 230 9.20 -4.84 -13.91
N LEU A 231 8.85 -3.90 -13.04
CA LEU A 231 8.59 -2.52 -13.42
C LEU A 231 9.75 -1.63 -12.99
N LEU A 232 10.42 -1.00 -13.97
CA LEU A 232 11.54 -0.12 -13.70
C LEU A 232 11.08 1.34 -13.68
N PHE A 233 11.65 2.15 -12.79
CA PHE A 233 11.42 3.60 -12.81
C PHE A 233 12.14 4.22 -14.02
N THR A 234 11.43 5.09 -14.73
CA THR A 234 12.04 5.92 -15.79
C THR A 234 13.13 6.82 -15.19
N PRO A 235 14.11 7.28 -15.99
CA PRO A 235 15.11 8.24 -15.52
C PRO A 235 14.50 9.51 -14.90
N LYS A 236 13.41 10.03 -15.50
CA LYS A 236 12.67 11.19 -14.95
C LYS A 236 12.03 10.87 -13.60
N ALA A 237 11.47 9.67 -13.43
CA ALA A 237 10.91 9.26 -12.14
C ALA A 237 12.00 9.13 -11.06
N LYS A 238 13.17 8.58 -11.39
CA LYS A 238 14.32 8.55 -10.45
C LYS A 238 14.76 9.96 -10.06
N GLN A 239 14.85 10.87 -11.02
CA GLN A 239 15.15 12.28 -10.77
C GLN A 239 14.13 12.92 -9.82
N VAL A 240 12.83 12.64 -10.00
CA VAL A 240 11.79 13.13 -9.09
C VAL A 240 12.03 12.66 -7.65
N LEU A 241 12.39 11.39 -7.44
CA LEU A 241 12.66 10.85 -6.11
C LEU A 241 13.87 11.52 -5.46
N GLU A 242 14.95 11.74 -6.23
CA GLU A 242 16.11 12.52 -5.76
C GLU A 242 15.75 13.98 -5.42
N MET A 243 14.90 14.61 -6.24
CA MET A 243 14.42 15.96 -5.96
C MET A 243 13.54 16.00 -4.71
N SER A 244 12.77 14.94 -4.44
CA SER A 244 11.95 14.80 -3.22
C SER A 244 12.82 14.83 -1.96
N LEU A 245 13.95 14.12 -1.99
CA LEU A 245 14.95 14.17 -0.92
C LEU A 245 15.53 15.57 -0.74
N ARG A 246 15.90 16.24 -1.84
CA ARG A 246 16.41 17.62 -1.78
C ARG A 246 15.40 18.60 -1.22
N GLU A 247 14.12 18.49 -1.59
CA GLU A 247 13.06 19.35 -1.06
C GLU A 247 12.83 19.11 0.45
N ALA A 248 12.85 17.84 0.90
CA ALA A 248 12.80 17.51 2.32
C ALA A 248 13.96 18.18 3.10
N GLN A 249 15.19 18.04 2.59
CA GLN A 249 16.39 18.63 3.20
C GLN A 249 16.34 20.17 3.24
N LYS A 250 15.89 20.82 2.17
CA LYS A 250 15.71 22.29 2.13
C LYS A 250 14.72 22.79 3.19
N LEU A 251 13.70 22.00 3.49
CA LEU A 251 12.70 22.29 4.52
C LEU A 251 13.17 21.87 5.93
N GLY A 252 14.35 21.27 6.06
CA GLY A 252 14.90 20.80 7.33
C GLY A 252 14.26 19.51 7.83
N HIS A 253 13.59 18.75 6.96
CA HIS A 253 12.98 17.48 7.30
C HIS A 253 13.94 16.31 7.03
N ASN A 254 13.94 15.32 7.92
CA ASN A 254 14.75 14.09 7.82
C ASN A 254 13.93 12.87 7.37
N TYR A 255 12.79 13.13 6.74
CA TYR A 255 11.92 12.13 6.17
C TYR A 255 11.35 12.67 4.84
N ILE A 256 10.94 11.75 3.97
CA ILE A 256 10.32 12.05 2.69
C ILE A 256 8.87 11.62 2.77
N GLY A 257 8.00 12.58 3.07
CA GLY A 257 6.55 12.42 3.03
C GLY A 257 5.98 12.65 1.64
N THR A 258 4.67 12.44 1.52
CA THR A 258 3.93 12.65 0.27
C THR A 258 4.05 14.09 -0.26
N GLU A 259 4.16 15.07 0.63
CA GLU A 259 4.39 16.49 0.35
C GLU A 259 5.71 16.72 -0.39
N HIS A 260 6.79 16.10 0.06
CA HIS A 260 8.12 16.24 -0.52
C HIS A 260 8.14 15.58 -1.89
N LEU A 261 7.43 14.46 -2.04
CA LEU A 261 7.25 13.79 -3.33
C LEU A 261 6.49 14.68 -4.34
N LEU A 262 5.41 15.35 -3.93
CA LEU A 262 4.68 16.28 -4.79
C LEU A 262 5.51 17.54 -5.14
N LEU A 263 6.27 18.06 -4.19
CA LEU A 263 7.23 19.13 -4.47
C LEU A 263 8.31 18.66 -5.44
N GLY A 264 8.86 17.46 -5.25
CA GLY A 264 9.84 16.84 -6.15
C GLY A 264 9.32 16.66 -7.58
N LEU A 265 8.08 16.17 -7.72
CA LEU A 265 7.38 16.02 -9.00
C LEU A 265 7.30 17.34 -9.78
N THR A 266 7.18 18.46 -9.06
CA THR A 266 7.01 19.80 -9.67
C THR A 266 8.29 20.64 -9.70
N SER A 267 9.38 20.20 -9.07
CA SER A 267 10.66 20.90 -9.04
C SER A 267 11.60 20.53 -10.22
N GLY A 268 11.35 19.40 -10.91
CA GLY A 268 12.29 18.79 -11.87
C GLY A 268 12.26 19.30 -13.32
N GLY A 269 11.56 20.40 -13.62
CA GLY A 269 11.30 20.84 -15.01
C GLY A 269 10.22 20.00 -15.69
N GLU A 270 10.13 20.07 -17.03
CA GLU A 270 9.07 19.39 -17.80
C GLU A 270 9.12 17.86 -17.65
N ASN A 271 8.06 17.31 -17.08
CA ASN A 271 7.85 15.88 -16.92
C ASN A 271 6.36 15.54 -17.03
N GLY A 272 6.01 14.26 -17.11
CA GLY A 272 4.63 13.83 -17.32
C GLY A 272 3.67 14.27 -16.22
N ALA A 273 4.12 14.35 -14.96
CA ALA A 273 3.31 14.87 -13.86
C ALA A 273 3.02 16.37 -14.00
N VAL A 274 4.02 17.17 -14.37
CA VAL A 274 3.85 18.62 -14.62
C VAL A 274 2.86 18.83 -15.77
N LYS A 275 3.04 18.12 -16.89
CA LYS A 275 2.12 18.18 -18.04
C LYS A 275 0.68 17.78 -17.65
N LEU A 276 0.53 16.75 -16.82
CA LEU A 276 -0.77 16.30 -16.33
C LEU A 276 -1.43 17.36 -15.45
N LEU A 277 -0.69 17.98 -14.54
CA LEU A 277 -1.20 19.08 -13.72
C LEU A 277 -1.61 20.30 -14.56
N GLU A 278 -0.88 20.60 -15.64
CA GLU A 278 -1.25 21.65 -16.60
C GLU A 278 -2.56 21.35 -17.32
N ILE A 279 -2.75 20.10 -17.79
CA ILE A 279 -4.01 19.65 -18.42
C ILE A 279 -5.18 19.78 -17.44
N LEU A 280 -4.95 19.50 -16.16
CA LEU A 280 -5.92 19.65 -15.09
C LEU A 280 -6.09 21.10 -14.62
N ASN A 281 -5.48 22.08 -15.30
CA ASN A 281 -5.51 23.51 -14.96
C ASN A 281 -5.03 23.83 -13.53
N ILE A 282 -4.09 23.06 -13.01
CA ILE A 282 -3.50 23.26 -11.68
C ILE A 282 -2.35 24.25 -11.76
N ASN A 283 -2.49 25.39 -11.08
CA ASN A 283 -1.39 26.34 -10.93
C ASN A 283 -0.34 25.79 -9.94
N ILE A 284 0.81 25.37 -10.48
CA ILE A 284 1.89 24.74 -9.70
C ILE A 284 2.44 25.67 -8.62
N ALA A 285 2.60 26.97 -8.89
CA ALA A 285 3.08 27.92 -7.89
C ALA A 285 2.13 28.01 -6.68
N LYS A 286 0.82 28.13 -6.95
CA LYS A 286 -0.21 28.12 -5.91
C LYS A 286 -0.26 26.81 -5.14
N MET A 287 -0.11 25.67 -5.84
CA MET A 287 -0.03 24.36 -5.22
C MET A 287 1.15 24.28 -4.25
N ARG A 288 2.36 24.68 -4.68
CA ARG A 288 3.57 24.66 -3.85
C ARG A 288 3.41 25.51 -2.59
N THR A 289 2.90 26.74 -2.72
CA THR A 289 2.64 27.60 -1.56
C THR A 289 1.69 26.94 -0.56
N LYS A 290 0.64 26.24 -1.06
CA LYS A 290 -0.32 25.54 -0.20
C LYS A 290 0.27 24.32 0.51
N VAL A 291 1.12 23.55 -0.17
CA VAL A 291 1.86 22.44 0.48
C VAL A 291 2.73 22.97 1.61
N ILE A 292 3.53 24.01 1.33
CA ILE A 292 4.42 24.61 2.33
C ILE A 292 3.63 25.17 3.52
N SER A 293 2.52 25.87 3.27
CA SER A 293 1.70 26.40 4.36
C SER A 293 1.08 25.30 5.23
N MET A 294 0.68 24.16 4.65
CA MET A 294 0.16 23.02 5.41
C MET A 294 1.24 22.35 6.26
N LEU A 295 2.50 22.37 5.83
CA LEU A 295 3.64 21.90 6.62
C LEU A 295 3.95 22.82 7.80
N GLU A 296 3.86 24.13 7.60
CA GLU A 296 3.98 25.11 8.69
C GLU A 296 2.86 24.96 9.73
N VAL A 297 1.61 24.77 9.30
CA VAL A 297 0.48 24.57 10.22
C VAL A 297 0.59 23.26 11.00
N SER A 298 1.06 22.19 10.37
CA SER A 298 1.27 20.89 11.04
C SER A 298 2.42 20.93 12.07
N SER A 299 3.40 21.81 11.87
CA SER A 299 4.51 22.04 12.82
C SER A 299 4.21 23.08 13.91
N LEU A 300 3.10 23.82 13.80
CA LEU A 300 2.65 24.80 14.81
C LEU A 300 1.83 24.19 15.96
N GLY A 301 1.51 22.89 15.90
CA GLY A 301 0.78 22.16 16.95
C GLY A 301 1.61 21.81 18.21
N THR A 302 2.91 22.09 18.23
CA THR A 302 3.82 21.77 19.34
C THR A 302 4.76 22.94 19.62
N ARG A 303 4.33 23.88 20.47
CA ARG A 303 5.21 24.93 21.02
C ARG A 303 5.32 24.75 22.53
N THR A 304 6.53 24.50 23.05
CA THR A 304 6.86 24.76 24.45
C THR A 304 7.21 26.25 24.64
N ARG A 305 7.18 26.72 25.90
CA ARG A 305 7.23 28.14 26.29
C ARG A 305 8.58 28.84 26.06
N ASP A 306 9.63 28.16 25.61
CA ASP A 306 10.98 28.73 25.44
C ASP A 306 11.42 28.97 23.99
N GLY A 307 10.58 28.63 23.00
CA GLY A 307 10.85 28.95 21.60
C GLY A 307 11.95 28.13 20.92
N THR A 308 12.46 27.05 21.53
CA THR A 308 13.39 26.13 20.85
C THR A 308 12.66 24.96 20.18
N ARG A 309 12.98 24.71 18.91
CA ARG A 309 12.42 23.59 18.11
C ARG A 309 13.18 22.30 18.42
N LEU A 310 12.58 21.40 19.19
CA LEU A 310 12.99 20.00 19.28
C LEU A 310 11.79 19.14 18.93
N ASN A 311 11.68 18.71 17.67
CA ASN A 311 10.55 17.88 17.23
C ASN A 311 10.85 16.38 17.33
N LYS A 312 11.69 15.96 18.29
CA LYS A 312 11.95 14.56 18.61
C LYS A 312 12.19 14.34 20.10
N PRO A 313 11.69 13.22 20.67
CA PRO A 313 12.11 12.77 21.99
C PRO A 313 13.63 12.54 22.01
N ILE A 314 14.33 13.13 22.98
CA ILE A 314 15.76 12.90 23.20
C ILE A 314 15.88 11.64 24.05
N TYR A 315 16.67 10.68 23.58
CA TYR A 315 16.96 9.48 24.36
C TYR A 315 18.40 9.51 24.84
N LYS A 316 18.63 9.05 26.07
CA LYS A 316 19.97 8.88 26.62
C LYS A 316 20.35 7.40 26.61
N CYS A 317 21.48 7.08 25.98
CA CYS A 317 22.04 5.75 26.09
C CYS A 317 22.46 5.50 27.54
N THR A 318 21.92 4.43 28.13
CA THR A 318 22.27 4.04 29.51
C THR A 318 23.71 3.57 29.66
N TYR A 319 24.36 3.22 28.55
CA TYR A 319 25.73 2.70 28.54
C TYR A 319 26.79 3.78 28.34
N CYS A 320 26.67 4.61 27.29
CA CYS A 320 27.66 5.65 26.98
C CYS A 320 27.22 7.07 27.37
N SER A 321 26.02 7.23 27.93
CA SER A 321 25.42 8.54 28.27
C SER A 321 25.23 9.51 27.10
N HIS A 322 25.40 9.04 25.86
CA HIS A 322 25.20 9.85 24.66
C HIS A 322 23.71 10.13 24.43
N GLU A 323 23.40 11.38 24.06
CA GLU A 323 22.05 11.82 23.72
C GLU A 323 21.83 11.68 22.22
N VAL A 324 20.81 10.89 21.83
CA VAL A 324 20.53 10.57 20.43
C VAL A 324 19.19 11.15 20.00
N ILE A 325 19.21 11.84 18.86
CA ILE A 325 18.05 12.46 18.21
C ILE A 325 17.49 11.55 17.10
N SER A 326 18.22 10.50 16.70
CA SER A 326 17.83 9.60 15.60
C SER A 326 18.25 8.17 15.90
N ILE A 327 17.31 7.23 15.78
CA ILE A 327 17.57 5.82 15.98
C ILE A 327 17.78 5.15 14.62
N ILE A 328 18.93 4.50 14.43
CA ILE A 328 19.32 3.84 13.17
C ILE A 328 18.48 2.55 12.94
N ARG A 329 17.93 1.99 14.03
CA ARG A 329 16.95 0.90 14.16
C ARG A 329 16.02 1.24 15.32
N PRO A 330 14.82 0.65 15.52
CA PRO A 330 14.01 0.99 16.69
C PRO A 330 14.78 0.57 17.96
N CYS A 331 15.43 1.54 18.59
CA CYS A 331 16.12 1.51 19.90
C CYS A 331 17.65 1.26 19.98
N GLU A 332 18.50 1.44 18.95
CA GLU A 332 19.99 1.32 19.10
C GLU A 332 20.75 2.66 19.09
N CYS A 333 21.73 2.82 20.00
CA CYS A 333 22.66 3.95 20.05
C CYS A 333 23.65 3.91 18.87
N ASP A 334 23.79 5.02 18.18
CA ASP A 334 24.67 5.25 17.02
C ASP A 334 26.18 5.22 17.34
N ILE A 335 26.57 5.52 18.59
CA ILE A 335 27.98 5.48 19.02
C ILE A 335 28.41 4.09 19.47
N CYS A 336 27.60 3.41 20.28
CA CYS A 336 28.02 2.17 20.94
C CYS A 336 27.22 0.92 20.53
N GLY A 337 26.18 1.07 19.70
CA GLY A 337 25.31 -0.02 19.27
C GLY A 337 24.37 -0.58 20.35
N SER A 338 24.34 0.02 21.54
CA SER A 338 23.52 -0.48 22.65
C SER A 338 22.03 -0.24 22.41
N SER A 339 21.21 -1.27 22.66
CA SER A 339 19.75 -1.21 22.56
C SER A 339 19.08 -0.55 23.78
N ALA A 340 19.86 -0.20 24.81
CA ALA A 340 19.36 0.27 26.10
C ALA A 340 19.39 1.82 26.16
N ILE A 341 18.30 2.44 25.69
CA ILE A 341 18.09 3.89 25.70
C ILE A 341 16.88 4.26 26.57
N ILE A 342 16.97 5.37 27.31
CA ILE A 342 15.87 5.91 28.14
C ILE A 342 15.41 7.26 27.60
N LEU A 343 14.10 7.52 27.64
CA LEU A 343 13.53 8.81 27.27
C LEU A 343 13.93 9.86 28.31
N LEU A 344 14.44 11.01 27.86
CA LEU A 344 14.62 12.17 28.72
C LEU A 344 13.32 12.99 28.70
N ASP A 345 12.68 13.12 29.86
CA ASP A 345 11.47 13.92 30.07
C ASP A 345 11.75 15.44 30.02
#